data_AF-A0A7V7WI15-F1
#
_entry.id   AF-A0A7V7WI15-F1
#
_cell.length_a   1.000
_cell.length_b   1.000
_cell.length_c   1.000
_cell.angle_alpha   90.00
_cell.angle_beta   90.00
_cell.angle_gamma   90.00
#
_symmetry.space_group_name_H-M   'P 1'
#
loop_
_entity.id
_entity.type
_entity.pdbx_description
1 polymer ?
#
loop_
_entity_poly.entity_id
_entity_poly.type
_entity_poly.pdbx_seq_one_letter_code
_entity_poly.pdbx_strand_id
1 'polypeptide(L)' 'MPMTLIPMVVEQTHRGERAYDIYSRLLKDRIVFLGTPVNDDVSNLIIAQLLFL' A
#
# COMPACT_ATOMS: atom_id res chain seq x y z
N MET A 1 18.13 -1.26 13.03
CA MET A 1 16.84 -0.54 13.03
C MET A 1 15.74 -1.58 13.15
N PRO A 2 14.82 -1.48 14.13
CA PRO A 2 13.69 -2.42 14.18
C PRO A 2 12.91 -2.29 12.87
N MET A 3 12.64 -3.41 12.19
CA MET A 3 11.66 -3.42 11.11
C MET A 3 10.33 -3.03 11.74
N THR A 4 9.85 -1.82 11.45
CA THR A 4 8.50 -1.41 11.81
C THR A 4 7.54 -2.40 11.15
N LEU A 5 6.93 -3.28 11.93
CA LEU A 5 5.93 -4.21 11.39
C LEU A 5 4.78 -3.38 10.83
N ILE A 6 4.55 -3.53 9.53
CA ILE A 6 3.38 -2.96 8.87
C ILE A 6 2.18 -3.83 9.26
N PRO A 7 1.10 -3.27 9.83
CA PRO A 7 -0.07 -4.04 10.21
C PRO A 7 -0.70 -4.74 9.00
N MET A 8 -1.12 -5.99 9.22
CA MET A 8 -1.88 -6.78 8.25
C MET A 8 -3.37 -6.68 8.55
N VAL A 9 -4.18 -6.60 7.49
CA VAL A 9 -5.64 -6.55 7.53
C VAL A 9 -6.19 -7.76 6.77
N VAL A 10 -7.20 -8.41 7.34
CA VAL A 10 -7.93 -9.50 6.69
C VAL A 10 -9.25 -8.98 6.15
N GLU A 11 -9.50 -9.15 4.85
CA GLU A 11 -10.74 -8.78 4.19
C GLU A 11 -11.51 -10.04 3.80
N GLN A 12 -12.78 -10.12 4.20
CA GLN A 12 -13.68 -11.17 3.73
C GLN A 12 -14.22 -10.83 2.34
N THR A 13 -14.02 -11.74 1.40
CA THR A 13 -14.57 -11.67 0.05
C THR A 13 -15.52 -12.83 -0.18
N HIS A 14 -16.34 -12.75 -1.23
CA HIS A 14 -17.23 -13.85 -1.63
C HIS A 14 -16.51 -15.18 -1.92
N ARG A 15 -15.18 -15.17 -2.10
CA ARG A 15 -14.34 -16.34 -2.35
C ARG A 15 -13.49 -16.77 -1.14
N GLY A 16 -13.72 -16.18 0.03
CA GLY A 16 -12.96 -16.43 1.26
C GLY A 16 -12.20 -15.21 1.76
N GLU A 17 -11.21 -15.44 2.63
CA GLU A 17 -10.42 -14.40 3.28
C GLU A 17 -9.16 -14.06 2.48
N ARG A 18 -8.84 -12.77 2.38
CA ARG A 18 -7.59 -12.29 1.78
C ARG A 18 -6.90 -11.32 2.73
N ALA A 19 -5.64 -11.61 3.03
CA ALA A 19 -4.80 -10.77 3.86
C ALA A 19 -4.01 -9.77 2.99
N TYR A 20 -3.93 -8.53 3.45
CA TYR A 20 -3.19 -7.43 2.83
C TYR A 20 -2.43 -6.69 3.92
N ASP A 21 -1.29 -6.08 3.60
CA ASP A 21 -0.80 -5.00 4.45
C ASP A 21 -1.73 -3.78 4.33
N ILE A 22 -1.71 -2.91 5.34
CA ILE A 22 -2.62 -1.76 5.39
C ILE A 22 -2.48 -0.83 4.17
N TYR A 23 -1.26 -0.63 3.63
CA TYR A 23 -1.06 0.24 2.49
C TYR A 23 -1.63 -0.37 1.21
N SER A 24 -1.41 -1.66 0.97
CA SER A 24 -2.02 -2.37 -0.16
C SER A 24 -3.55 -2.35 -0.09
N ARG A 25 -4.13 -2.47 1.11
CA ARG A 25 -5.58 -2.40 1.30
C ARG A 25 -6.15 -1.01 0.96
N LEU A 26 -5.42 0.05 1.27
CA LEU A 26 -5.81 1.44 0.96
C LEU A 26 -5.57 1.79 -0.51
N LEU A 27 -4.51 1.25 -1.12
CA LEU A 27 -4.27 1.40 -2.56
C LEU A 27 -5.42 0.81 -3.38
N LYS A 28 -6.00 -0.32 -2.96
CA LYS A 28 -7.21 -0.89 -3.57
C LYS A 28 -8.41 0.08 -3.56
N ASP A 29 -8.49 0.95 -2.55
CA ASP A 29 -9.48 2.03 -2.45
C ASP A 29 -9.02 3.33 -3.12
N ARG A 30 -7.99 3.26 -3.98
CA ARG A 30 -7.39 4.39 -4.72
C ARG A 30 -6.73 5.45 -3.83
N ILE A 31 -6.21 5.05 -2.66
CA ILE A 31 -5.51 5.94 -1.74
C ILE A 31 -4.00 5.68 -1.83
N VAL A 32 -3.23 6.74 -2.11
CA VAL A 32 -1.76 6.72 -2.19
C VAL A 32 -1.18 7.57 -1.06
N PHE A 33 -0.17 7.05 -0.37
CA PHE A 33 0.51 7.74 0.74
C PHE A 33 1.89 8.25 0.32
N LEU A 34 2.17 9.52 0.61
CA LEU A 34 3.51 10.11 0.57
C LEU A 34 3.89 10.51 2.00
N GLY A 35 4.64 9.65 2.68
CA GLY A 35 5.05 9.83 4.09
C GLY A 35 6.51 10.20 4.29
N THR A 36 7.30 10.25 3.21
CA THR A 36 8.75 10.51 3.23
C THR A 36 9.09 11.68 2.31
N PRO A 37 10.28 12.31 2.49
CA PRO A 37 10.76 13.31 1.54
C PRO A 37 10.77 12.77 0.10
N VAL A 38 10.49 13.66 -0.85
CA VAL A 38 10.47 13.31 -2.26
C VAL A 38 11.90 13.19 -2.77
N ASN A 39 12.21 12.04 -3.35
CA ASN A 39 13.42 11.76 -4.12
C ASN A 39 13.03 10.92 -5.36
N ASP A 40 14.02 10.55 -6.18
CA ASP A 40 13.77 9.81 -7.42
C ASP A 40 13.08 8.46 -7.17
N ASP A 41 13.49 7.73 -6.13
CA ASP A 41 12.91 6.43 -5.77
C ASP A 41 11.44 6.55 -5.36
N VAL A 42 11.14 7.48 -4.45
CA VAL A 42 9.78 7.73 -3.96
C VAL A 42 8.89 8.23 -5.11
N SER A 43 9.42 9.09 -5.98
CA SER A 43 8.69 9.60 -7.15
C SER A 43 8.32 8.47 -8.10
N ASN A 44 9.27 7.57 -8.40
CA ASN A 44 9.02 6.44 -9.28
C ASN A 44 7.97 5.48 -8.69
N LEU A 45 8.02 5.22 -7.38
CA LEU A 45 7.01 4.39 -6.70
C LEU A 45 5.62 5.01 -6.74
N ILE A 46 5.49 6.33 -6.56
CA ILE A 46 4.21 7.03 -6.65
C ILE A 46 3.66 6.98 -8.08
N ILE A 47 4.49 7.24 -9.09
CA ILE A 47 4.07 7.15 -10.49
C ILE A 47 3.57 5.74 -10.82
N ALA A 48 4.28 4.70 -10.39
CA ALA A 48 3.87 3.32 -10.58
C ALA A 48 2.51 3.03 -9.91
N GLN A 49 2.29 3.50 -8.69
CA GLN A 49 1.00 3.37 -8.00
C GLN A 49 -0.11 4.09 -8.75
N LEU A 50 0.11 5.31 -9.22
CA LEU A 50 -0.88 6.08 -9.98
C LEU A 50 -1.26 5.43 -11.32
N LEU A 51 -0.31 4.82 -12.02
CA LEU A 51 -0.56 4.10 -13.28
C LEU A 51 -1.25 2.75 -13.08
N PHE A 52 -1.13 2.15 -11.89
CA PHE A 52 -1.75 0.86 -11.56
C PHE A 52 -3.25 0.97 -11.24
N LEU A 53 -3.69 2.08 -10.66
CA LEU A 53 -5.08 2.33 -10.23
C LEU A 53 -6.08 2.44 -11.39
#